data_AF-A0A026W369-F1
#
_entry.id   AF-A0A026W369-F1
#
_cell.length_a   1.000
_cell.length_b   1.000
_cell.length_c   1.000
_cell.angle_alpha   90.00
_cell.angle_beta   90.00
_cell.angle_gamma   90.00
#
_symmetry.space_group_name_H-M   'P 1'
#
loop_
_entity.id
_entity.type
_entity.pdbx_description
1 polymer ?
#
loop_
_entity_poly.entity_id
_entity_poly.type
_entity_poly.pdbx_seq_one_letter_code
_entity_poly.pdbx_strand_id
1 'polypeptide(L)'
;MPPAIQELLHKVLSKKRKKFPESLKSFACTLHFHSPAAYMYVRKMFVKCLPHPTTLRTWMRTVHCNSDISDLALQNVVKKVKNAREKNKNLIFNITFDEMHIKKKVDWDGKKIHGFIDTDVKVDNNSLSLASQVLLFMLICIIVPYFSHPIDKSKRIYIFYDACHMLKLMRNAISKENITDKDGNIISWTFLKELVNLQNVEKLHVANKIRKRHVQFFNEKMKVNLAAQTLSNLVADALTFLEYDLKESKFSGASATAKFCKHFDDIFDILNSRNIYNKTENKRAITRDTLYPIKDKATHFINYIDSLQIKNVSILQSTLKTGFIGFIINLRNVALAEELFYVNVIDFLLTYKLSQDHVETYFSLIRRMHGWNNNPSAKQFKESYRKILHLANVSVSLSANCIPKDDTVLLKVSNTSTNDVQGIEEHVEMQMLIYEKNFQIPSLLNIIIL
;
A
#
# COMPACT_ATOMS: atom_id res chain seq x y z
N MET A 1 0.39 36.11 -3.79
CA MET A 1 1.48 35.46 -4.56
C MET A 1 2.22 34.53 -3.60
N PRO A 2 2.53 33.27 -3.97
CA PRO A 2 3.21 32.33 -3.07
C PRO A 2 4.51 32.93 -2.50
N PRO A 3 4.84 32.72 -1.22
CA PRO A 3 6.03 33.30 -0.58
C PRO A 3 7.33 33.01 -1.34
N ALA A 4 7.47 31.80 -1.88
CA ALA A 4 8.63 31.40 -2.67
C ALA A 4 8.81 32.21 -3.97
N ILE A 5 7.71 32.67 -4.59
CA ILE A 5 7.77 33.48 -5.81
C ILE A 5 8.16 34.92 -5.48
N GLN A 6 7.63 35.48 -4.40
CA GLN A 6 8.01 36.82 -3.92
C GLN A 6 9.51 36.89 -3.58
N GLU A 7 10.02 35.88 -2.88
CA GLU A 7 11.44 35.77 -2.54
C GLU A 7 12.33 35.54 -3.77
N LEU A 8 11.88 34.74 -4.73
CA LEU A 8 12.58 34.50 -5.98
C LEU A 8 12.72 35.80 -6.78
N LEU A 9 11.63 36.56 -6.94
CA LEU A 9 11.64 37.86 -7.59
C LEU A 9 12.55 38.85 -6.88
N HIS A 10 12.45 38.96 -5.56
CA HIS A 10 13.32 39.83 -4.76
C HIS A 10 14.81 39.45 -4.91
N LYS A 11 15.13 38.16 -5.05
CA LYS A 11 16.52 37.70 -5.24
C LYS A 11 17.06 37.95 -6.65
N VAL A 12 16.22 37.77 -7.67
CA VAL A 12 16.55 38.13 -9.06
C VAL A 12 16.82 39.63 -9.16
N LEU A 13 16.01 40.46 -8.49
CA LEU A 13 16.14 41.92 -8.50
C LEU A 13 17.33 42.43 -7.67
N SER A 14 17.60 41.85 -6.50
CA SER A 14 18.61 42.39 -5.56
C SER A 14 20.06 41.98 -5.85
N LYS A 15 20.33 40.99 -6.71
CA LYS A 15 21.67 40.46 -7.09
C LYS A 15 22.64 40.12 -5.93
N LYS A 16 22.21 40.18 -4.66
CA LYS A 16 23.05 39.94 -3.47
C LYS A 16 23.15 38.45 -3.12
N ARG A 17 24.35 37.98 -2.75
CA ARG A 17 24.61 36.62 -2.24
C ARG A 17 24.11 36.46 -0.79
N LYS A 18 22.80 36.48 -0.56
CA LYS A 18 22.19 36.15 0.75
C LYS A 18 21.90 34.66 0.89
N LYS A 19 21.90 34.17 2.14
CA LYS A 19 21.48 32.80 2.54
C LYS A 19 20.08 32.52 1.97
N PHE A 20 19.86 31.32 1.45
CA PHE A 20 18.56 30.97 0.88
C PHE A 20 17.53 30.78 2.01
N PRO A 21 16.36 31.45 1.94
CA PRO A 21 15.26 31.25 2.88
C PRO A 21 14.69 29.83 2.75
N GLU A 22 14.01 29.37 3.80
CA GLU A 22 13.55 27.99 3.91
C GLU A 22 12.43 27.65 2.93
N SER A 23 11.49 28.57 2.73
CA SER A 23 10.48 28.62 1.67
C SER A 23 11.09 28.36 0.28
N LEU A 24 12.13 29.11 -0.10
CA LEU A 24 12.80 28.94 -1.39
C LEU A 24 13.58 27.62 -1.50
N LYS A 25 14.16 27.12 -0.40
CA LYS A 25 14.81 25.81 -0.36
C LYS A 25 13.81 24.67 -0.51
N SER A 26 12.66 24.77 0.16
CA SER A 26 11.55 23.82 0.05
C SER A 26 11.03 23.77 -1.39
N PHE A 27 10.73 24.93 -1.99
CA PHE A 27 10.35 25.02 -3.41
C PHE A 27 11.41 24.42 -4.34
N ALA A 28 12.69 24.76 -4.12
CA ALA A 28 13.79 24.21 -4.91
C ALA A 28 13.91 22.69 -4.77
N CYS A 29 13.72 22.14 -3.57
CA CYS A 29 13.66 20.71 -3.34
C CYS A 29 12.48 20.07 -4.10
N THR A 30 11.30 20.68 -4.07
CA THR A 30 10.08 20.20 -4.76
C THR A 30 10.28 20.18 -6.27
N LEU A 31 10.79 21.27 -6.85
CA LEU A 31 11.09 21.33 -8.27
C LEU A 31 12.15 20.29 -8.67
N HIS A 32 13.20 20.14 -7.86
CA HIS A 32 14.23 19.11 -8.05
C HIS A 32 13.71 17.68 -7.79
N PHE A 33 12.59 17.52 -7.08
CA PHE A 33 11.91 16.24 -6.91
C PHE A 33 11.12 15.85 -8.14
N HIS A 34 10.33 16.78 -8.70
CA HIS A 34 9.58 16.51 -9.93
C HIS A 34 10.48 16.27 -11.13
N SER A 35 11.54 17.08 -11.31
CA SER A 35 12.50 16.87 -12.39
C SER A 35 13.84 17.57 -12.10
N PRO A 36 14.93 16.82 -11.89
CA PRO A 36 16.28 17.38 -11.78
C PRO A 36 16.69 18.17 -13.03
N ALA A 37 16.29 17.72 -14.22
CA ALA A 37 16.56 18.39 -15.48
C ALA A 37 15.84 19.74 -15.58
N ALA A 38 14.54 19.78 -15.25
CA ALA A 38 13.76 21.02 -15.22
C ALA A 38 14.32 22.00 -14.17
N TYR A 39 14.68 21.49 -12.99
CA TYR A 39 15.33 22.29 -11.95
C TYR A 39 16.64 22.94 -12.45
N MET A 40 17.49 22.17 -13.12
CA MET A 40 18.74 22.69 -13.69
C MET A 40 18.50 23.73 -14.78
N TYR A 41 17.49 23.51 -15.63
CA TYR A 41 17.07 24.48 -16.64
C TYR A 41 16.59 25.79 -16.00
N VAL A 42 15.63 25.73 -15.07
CA VAL A 42 15.12 26.91 -14.34
C VAL A 42 16.26 27.63 -13.63
N ARG A 43 17.13 26.89 -12.95
CA ARG A 43 18.30 27.50 -12.28
C ARG A 43 19.22 28.23 -13.27
N LYS A 44 19.43 27.68 -14.48
CA LYS A 44 20.26 28.32 -15.52
C LYS A 44 19.58 29.57 -16.09
N MET A 45 18.28 29.50 -16.38
CA MET A 45 17.51 30.59 -16.98
C MET A 45 17.33 31.76 -16.02
N PHE A 46 17.08 31.50 -14.73
CA PHE A 46 16.83 32.55 -13.74
C PHE A 46 18.09 32.95 -12.97
N VAL A 47 19.20 33.20 -13.66
CA VAL A 47 20.45 33.78 -13.10
C VAL A 47 20.93 33.06 -11.81
N LYS A 48 20.80 31.73 -11.75
CA LYS A 48 21.19 30.92 -10.58
C LYS A 48 20.49 31.38 -9.27
N CYS A 49 19.26 31.89 -9.36
CA CYS A 49 18.47 32.35 -8.21
C CYS A 49 18.03 31.20 -7.28
N LEU A 50 18.11 29.95 -7.75
CA LEU A 50 17.87 28.74 -6.97
C LEU A 50 19.17 28.20 -6.37
N PRO A 51 19.10 27.51 -5.20
CA PRO A 51 20.26 26.87 -4.57
C PRO A 51 21.07 26.00 -5.54
N HIS A 52 22.31 25.67 -5.21
CA HIS A 52 23.00 24.59 -5.94
C HIS A 52 22.46 23.23 -5.46
N PRO A 53 22.42 22.15 -6.28
CA PRO A 53 22.09 20.81 -5.81
C PRO A 53 22.89 20.37 -4.57
N THR A 54 24.17 20.76 -4.48
CA THR A 54 25.01 20.52 -3.28
C THR A 54 24.45 21.25 -2.05
N THR A 55 24.00 22.50 -2.20
CA THR A 55 23.37 23.26 -1.12
C THR A 55 22.08 22.60 -0.65
N LEU A 56 21.26 22.08 -1.59
CA LEU A 56 20.08 21.28 -1.24
C LEU A 56 20.47 20.00 -0.50
N ARG A 57 21.50 19.29 -0.97
CA ARG A 57 21.99 18.06 -0.32
C ARG A 57 22.46 18.30 1.10
N THR A 58 23.24 19.36 1.33
CA THR A 58 23.70 19.74 2.67
C THR A 58 22.53 20.14 3.57
N TRP A 59 21.55 20.86 3.03
CA TRP A 59 20.34 21.21 3.78
C TRP A 59 19.52 19.96 4.13
N MET A 60 19.34 19.02 3.20
CA MET A 60 18.59 17.78 3.48
C MET A 60 19.25 16.90 4.55
N ARG A 61 20.58 16.95 4.68
CA ARG A 61 21.34 16.21 5.71
C ARG A 61 21.06 16.66 7.15
N THR A 62 20.38 17.80 7.37
CA THR A 62 20.01 18.24 8.72
C THR A 62 18.93 17.36 9.35
N VAL A 63 18.23 16.54 8.55
CA VAL A 63 17.28 15.56 9.06
C VAL A 63 18.00 14.23 9.30
N HIS A 64 18.06 13.85 10.56
CA HIS A 64 18.58 12.55 10.98
C HIS A 64 17.57 11.46 10.63
N CYS A 65 17.99 10.54 9.78
CA CYS A 65 17.24 9.32 9.48
C CYS A 65 18.15 8.18 9.87
N ASN A 66 18.06 7.76 11.12
CA ASN A 66 18.72 6.54 11.59
C ASN A 66 17.81 5.35 11.29
N SER A 67 18.37 4.16 11.42
CA SER A 67 17.73 2.87 11.15
C SER A 67 16.77 2.44 12.26
N ASP A 68 16.21 3.38 13.02
CA ASP A 68 15.38 3.14 14.20
C ASP A 68 14.06 3.93 14.13
N ILE A 69 13.16 3.67 15.07
CA ILE A 69 11.95 4.47 15.26
C ILE A 69 12.34 5.94 15.41
N SER A 70 11.74 6.80 14.59
CA SER A 70 12.07 8.22 14.59
C SER A 70 11.38 8.92 15.75
N ASP A 71 12.14 9.36 16.75
CA ASP A 71 11.62 10.18 17.86
C ASP A 71 10.88 11.42 17.36
N LEU A 72 11.38 12.02 16.28
CA LEU A 72 10.79 13.19 15.66
C LEU A 72 9.42 12.88 15.02
N ALA A 73 9.27 11.69 14.45
CA ALA A 73 7.99 11.20 13.96
C ALA A 73 7.02 11.00 15.15
N LEU A 74 7.43 10.24 16.17
CA LEU A 74 6.62 10.02 17.38
C LEU A 74 6.16 11.35 18.02
N GLN A 75 7.06 12.33 18.15
CA GLN A 75 6.71 13.66 18.68
C GLN A 75 5.66 14.38 17.84
N ASN A 76 5.69 14.23 16.51
CA ASN A 76 4.69 14.82 15.62
C ASN A 76 3.33 14.14 15.77
N VAL A 77 3.28 12.82 15.86
CA VAL A 77 2.03 12.10 16.18
C VAL A 77 1.49 12.51 17.54
N VAL A 78 2.33 12.60 18.57
CA VAL A 78 1.90 13.06 19.91
C VAL A 78 1.29 14.47 19.85
N LYS A 79 1.93 15.40 19.14
CA LYS A 79 1.38 16.76 18.96
C LYS A 79 0.02 16.74 18.27
N LYS A 80 -0.17 15.91 17.25
CA LYS A 80 -1.46 15.79 16.57
C LYS A 80 -2.55 15.20 17.45
N VAL A 81 -2.22 14.16 18.21
CA VAL A 81 -3.15 13.56 19.15
C VAL A 81 -3.60 14.60 20.18
N LYS A 82 -2.68 15.44 20.69
CA LYS A 82 -3.02 16.56 21.58
C LYS A 82 -3.95 17.58 20.90
N ASN A 83 -3.59 18.07 19.71
CA ASN A 83 -4.41 19.04 18.97
C ASN A 83 -5.80 18.50 18.59
N ALA A 84 -5.91 17.20 18.32
CA ALA A 84 -7.21 16.56 18.04
C ALA A 84 -8.04 16.44 19.31
N ARG A 85 -7.43 16.07 20.45
CA ARG A 85 -8.10 16.03 21.76
C ARG A 85 -8.64 17.39 22.18
N GLU A 86 -7.89 18.48 21.95
CA GLU A 86 -8.36 19.86 22.20
C GLU A 86 -9.64 20.20 21.41
N LYS A 87 -9.85 19.53 20.26
CA LYS A 87 -11.04 19.68 19.41
C LYS A 87 -12.09 18.59 19.67
N ASN A 88 -12.00 17.86 20.79
CA ASN A 88 -12.85 16.72 21.14
C ASN A 88 -12.88 15.63 20.05
N LYS A 89 -11.78 15.42 19.34
CA LYS A 89 -11.63 14.37 18.33
C LYS A 89 -10.65 13.29 18.79
N ASN A 90 -11.05 12.03 18.61
CA ASN A 90 -10.19 10.89 18.82
C ASN A 90 -9.55 10.47 17.49
N LEU A 91 -8.23 10.26 17.49
CA LEU A 91 -7.51 9.78 16.31
C LEU A 91 -7.29 8.27 16.44
N ILE A 92 -7.48 7.57 15.34
CA ILE A 92 -7.18 6.14 15.19
C ILE A 92 -6.18 6.01 14.04
N PHE A 93 -5.19 5.16 14.24
CA PHE A 93 -4.14 4.91 13.27
C PHE A 93 -4.16 3.45 12.84
N ASN A 94 -3.96 3.23 11.55
CA ASN A 94 -3.57 1.94 11.01
C ASN A 94 -2.03 1.91 10.92
N ILE A 95 -1.41 0.85 11.41
CA ILE A 95 0.01 0.60 11.24
C ILE A 95 0.17 -0.43 10.13
N THR A 96 0.78 -0.01 9.02
CA THR A 96 0.99 -0.86 7.84
C THR A 96 2.45 -0.90 7.48
N PHE A 97 2.91 -2.07 7.05
CA PHE A 97 4.30 -2.31 6.74
C PHE A 97 4.44 -3.29 5.58
N ASP A 98 5.49 -3.12 4.79
CA ASP A 98 5.90 -4.01 3.70
C ASP A 98 7.43 -3.88 3.52
N GLU A 99 8.03 -4.81 2.78
CA GLU A 99 9.45 -4.82 2.47
C GLU A 99 9.75 -4.36 1.04
N MET A 100 10.88 -3.69 0.86
CA MET A 100 11.38 -3.32 -0.47
C MET A 100 12.75 -3.95 -0.72
N HIS A 101 12.87 -4.73 -1.80
CA HIS A 101 14.16 -5.21 -2.27
C HIS A 101 15.06 -4.03 -2.68
N ILE A 102 16.32 -4.07 -2.24
CA ILE A 102 17.34 -3.05 -2.54
C ILE A 102 18.56 -3.69 -3.20
N LYS A 103 19.34 -2.89 -3.94
CA LYS A 103 20.58 -3.37 -4.55
C LYS A 103 21.65 -3.61 -3.50
N LYS A 104 22.14 -4.85 -3.41
CA LYS A 104 23.31 -5.21 -2.59
C LYS A 104 24.53 -4.42 -3.07
N LYS A 105 24.94 -3.40 -2.31
CA LYS A 105 26.11 -2.57 -2.61
C LYS A 105 26.61 -1.90 -1.34
N VAL A 106 27.92 -1.96 -1.13
CA VAL A 106 28.61 -1.18 -0.11
C VAL A 106 28.89 0.21 -0.67
N ASP A 107 28.40 1.25 -0.02
CA ASP A 107 28.63 2.63 -0.38
C ASP A 107 29.26 3.38 0.80
N TRP A 108 30.45 3.95 0.61
CA TRP A 108 31.07 4.89 1.56
C TRP A 108 30.53 6.32 1.31
N ASP A 109 30.21 7.06 2.37
CA ASP A 109 29.76 8.46 2.27
C ASP A 109 30.80 9.48 2.76
N GLY A 110 32.01 9.03 3.10
CA GLY A 110 33.06 9.85 3.71
C GLY A 110 33.07 9.83 5.24
N LYS A 111 32.06 9.25 5.89
CA LYS A 111 31.97 9.12 7.36
C LYS A 111 31.55 7.73 7.86
N LYS A 112 30.57 7.08 7.21
CA LYS A 112 30.08 5.74 7.56
C LYS A 112 30.02 4.87 6.30
N ILE A 113 30.28 3.56 6.46
CA ILE A 113 30.06 2.57 5.41
C ILE A 113 28.57 2.19 5.45
N HIS A 114 27.88 2.30 4.32
CA HIS A 114 26.49 1.90 4.15
C HIS A 114 26.43 0.61 3.33
N GLY A 115 25.49 -0.29 3.63
CA GLY A 115 25.31 -1.55 2.86
C GLY A 115 25.60 -2.83 3.64
N PHE A 116 26.08 -2.71 4.88
CA PHE A 116 26.08 -3.78 5.87
C PHE A 116 24.80 -3.71 6.71
N ILE A 117 24.50 -4.79 7.41
CA ILE A 117 23.34 -4.92 8.30
C ILE A 117 23.51 -3.97 9.48
N ASP A 118 22.47 -3.20 9.83
CA ASP A 118 22.42 -2.50 11.10
C ASP A 118 21.89 -3.50 12.15
N THR A 119 22.81 -4.14 12.90
CA THR A 119 22.48 -4.84 14.15
C THR A 119 23.10 -4.05 15.30
N ASP A 120 22.33 -3.80 16.38
CA ASP A 120 22.82 -3.20 17.63
C ASP A 120 23.84 -4.06 18.40
N VAL A 121 24.24 -5.19 17.83
CA VAL A 121 25.29 -6.05 18.37
C VAL A 121 26.63 -5.59 17.80
N LYS A 122 27.53 -5.14 18.68
CA LYS A 122 28.95 -4.96 18.36
C LYS A 122 29.54 -6.33 18.00
N VAL A 123 29.48 -6.71 16.73
CA VAL A 123 30.20 -7.88 16.20
C VAL A 123 31.41 -7.37 15.44
N ASP A 124 32.55 -8.01 15.67
CA ASP A 124 33.82 -7.70 15.03
C ASP A 124 33.71 -7.61 13.50
N ASN A 125 34.40 -6.62 12.92
CA ASN A 125 34.27 -6.11 11.55
C ASN A 125 34.48 -7.13 10.40
N ASN A 126 34.81 -8.40 10.68
CA ASN A 126 35.22 -9.37 9.66
C ASN A 126 34.15 -10.40 9.23
N SER A 127 32.90 -10.29 9.70
CA SER A 127 31.82 -11.23 9.31
C SER A 127 30.47 -10.58 9.00
N LEU A 128 30.43 -9.29 8.64
CA LEU A 128 29.18 -8.59 8.31
C LEU A 128 28.70 -8.92 6.88
N SER A 129 27.55 -9.59 6.77
CA SER A 129 26.88 -9.85 5.48
C SER A 129 26.27 -8.58 4.87
N LEU A 130 26.15 -8.58 3.54
CA LEU A 130 25.63 -7.45 2.75
C LEU A 130 24.11 -7.38 2.82
N ALA A 131 23.57 -6.22 3.19
CA ALA A 131 22.14 -5.97 3.24
C ALA A 131 21.50 -6.13 1.85
N SER A 132 20.45 -6.96 1.77
CA SER A 132 19.78 -7.31 0.51
C SER A 132 18.30 -6.97 0.45
N GLN A 133 17.70 -6.73 1.60
CA GLN A 133 16.29 -6.40 1.77
C GLN A 133 16.21 -5.36 2.90
N VAL A 134 15.18 -4.52 2.87
CA VAL A 134 14.80 -3.66 4.00
C VAL A 134 13.53 -4.26 4.56
N LEU A 135 13.60 -4.82 5.77
CA LEU A 135 12.50 -5.52 6.43
C LEU A 135 11.80 -4.56 7.41
N LEU A 136 10.51 -4.79 7.64
CA LEU A 136 9.63 -4.00 8.51
C LEU A 136 8.83 -5.01 9.34
N PHE A 137 8.80 -4.87 10.67
CA PHE A 137 8.35 -5.94 11.58
C PHE A 137 6.82 -6.15 11.56
N MET A 138 6.39 -7.42 11.56
CA MET A 138 5.03 -7.87 11.92
C MET A 138 5.09 -9.06 12.87
N LEU A 139 4.34 -8.99 13.97
CA LEU A 139 4.05 -10.15 14.82
C LEU A 139 3.04 -11.07 14.10
N ILE A 140 3.32 -12.38 14.02
CA ILE A 140 2.36 -13.39 13.54
C ILE A 140 2.06 -14.38 14.66
N CYS A 141 0.79 -14.52 15.04
CA CYS A 141 0.26 -15.68 15.76
C CYS A 141 -1.11 -16.08 15.18
N ILE A 142 -1.45 -17.36 15.35
CA ILE A 142 -2.39 -18.15 14.55
C ILE A 142 -3.83 -18.08 15.09
N ILE A 143 -4.80 -17.98 14.15
CA ILE A 143 -6.26 -18.22 14.22
C ILE A 143 -7.15 -17.19 14.95
N VAL A 144 -6.63 -16.28 15.79
CA VAL A 144 -7.44 -15.13 16.26
C VAL A 144 -7.12 -13.93 15.37
N PRO A 145 -8.13 -13.32 14.70
CA PRO A 145 -7.87 -12.30 13.70
C PRO A 145 -7.55 -10.92 14.35
N TYR A 146 -7.43 -10.90 15.68
CA TYR A 146 -6.98 -9.77 16.49
C TYR A 146 -6.16 -10.28 17.69
N PHE A 147 -5.43 -9.37 18.35
CA PHE A 147 -4.81 -9.62 19.65
C PHE A 147 -5.08 -8.45 20.60
N SER A 148 -5.04 -8.69 21.92
CA SER A 148 -5.25 -7.62 22.90
C SER A 148 -4.10 -6.62 22.87
N HIS A 149 -4.41 -5.33 22.97
CA HIS A 149 -3.42 -4.27 23.04
C HIS A 149 -2.43 -4.55 24.21
N PRO A 150 -1.12 -4.37 24.02
CA PRO A 150 -0.11 -4.79 25.00
C PRO A 150 -0.28 -4.06 26.35
N ILE A 151 -0.66 -2.78 26.32
CA ILE A 151 -0.91 -1.94 27.52
C ILE A 151 -2.33 -2.10 28.07
N ASP A 152 -3.33 -2.08 27.19
CA ASP A 152 -4.74 -1.91 27.55
C ASP A 152 -5.49 -3.14 27.09
N LYS A 153 -5.58 -4.15 27.95
CA LYS A 153 -6.14 -5.45 27.60
C LYS A 153 -7.62 -5.39 27.18
N SER A 154 -8.30 -4.28 27.45
CA SER A 154 -9.69 -4.05 27.00
C SER A 154 -9.79 -3.75 25.51
N LYS A 155 -8.70 -3.31 24.87
CA LYS A 155 -8.65 -2.97 23.43
C LYS A 155 -8.09 -4.11 22.60
N ARG A 156 -8.58 -4.21 21.37
CA ARG A 156 -8.15 -5.20 20.38
C ARG A 156 -7.38 -4.53 19.24
N ILE A 157 -6.36 -5.20 18.75
CA ILE A 157 -5.59 -4.85 17.56
C ILE A 157 -5.93 -5.87 16.48
N TYR A 158 -6.58 -5.41 15.42
CA TYR A 158 -7.05 -6.23 14.31
C TYR A 158 -5.98 -6.38 13.23
N ILE A 159 -5.88 -7.57 12.63
CA ILE A 159 -4.88 -7.89 11.61
C ILE A 159 -5.53 -7.96 10.24
N PHE A 160 -5.12 -7.11 9.31
CA PHE A 160 -5.58 -7.17 7.92
C PHE A 160 -4.45 -7.61 7.00
N TYR A 161 -4.74 -8.58 6.13
CA TYR A 161 -3.91 -8.91 4.99
C TYR A 161 -4.28 -8.03 3.80
N ASP A 162 -3.32 -7.75 2.92
CA ASP A 162 -3.64 -6.97 1.74
C ASP A 162 -4.53 -7.75 0.74
N ALA A 163 -5.73 -7.22 0.51
CA ALA A 163 -6.72 -7.81 -0.38
C ALA A 163 -6.21 -7.89 -1.84
N CYS A 164 -5.40 -6.93 -2.29
CA CYS A 164 -4.81 -6.94 -3.63
C CYS A 164 -3.86 -8.14 -3.80
N HIS A 165 -3.05 -8.45 -2.79
CA HIS A 165 -2.23 -9.67 -2.74
C HIS A 165 -3.07 -10.94 -2.65
N MET A 166 -4.10 -10.98 -1.82
CA MET A 166 -4.96 -12.16 -1.71
C MET A 166 -5.64 -12.49 -3.05
N LEU A 167 -6.13 -11.47 -3.77
CA LEU A 167 -6.74 -11.65 -5.09
C LEU A 167 -5.75 -12.19 -6.13
N LYS A 168 -4.49 -11.72 -6.11
CA LYS A 168 -3.41 -12.28 -6.95
C LYS A 168 -3.19 -13.76 -6.66
N LEU A 169 -3.26 -14.18 -5.39
CA LEU A 169 -3.13 -15.59 -4.99
C LEU A 169 -4.32 -16.42 -5.47
N MET A 170 -5.55 -15.90 -5.43
CA MET A 170 -6.75 -16.61 -5.93
C MET A 170 -6.66 -16.91 -7.41
N ARG A 171 -6.34 -15.89 -8.22
CA ARG A 171 -6.09 -16.09 -9.66
C ARG A 171 -5.00 -17.15 -9.88
N ASN A 172 -3.90 -17.08 -9.12
CA ASN A 172 -2.81 -18.06 -9.26
C ASN A 172 -3.27 -19.48 -8.89
N ALA A 173 -4.10 -19.63 -7.86
CA ALA A 173 -4.60 -20.92 -7.38
C ALA A 173 -5.45 -21.61 -8.46
N ILE A 174 -6.50 -20.93 -8.96
CA ILE A 174 -7.36 -21.49 -10.00
C ILE A 174 -6.62 -21.77 -11.30
N SER A 175 -5.57 -21.00 -11.62
CA SER A 175 -4.75 -21.25 -12.82
C SER A 175 -3.89 -22.51 -12.74
N LYS A 176 -3.61 -22.99 -11.52
CA LYS A 176 -2.72 -24.13 -11.26
C LYS A 176 -3.49 -25.44 -11.11
N GLU A 177 -4.57 -25.41 -10.34
CA GLU A 177 -5.34 -26.59 -9.96
C GLU A 177 -6.83 -26.26 -10.06
N ASN A 178 -7.63 -27.25 -10.47
CA ASN A 178 -9.08 -27.14 -10.41
C ASN A 178 -9.53 -27.18 -8.95
N ILE A 179 -10.49 -26.32 -8.63
CA ILE A 179 -11.16 -26.28 -7.32
C ILE A 179 -12.55 -26.92 -7.52
N THR A 180 -13.08 -27.57 -6.50
CA THR A 180 -14.48 -28.02 -6.48
C THR A 180 -15.25 -27.28 -5.40
N ASP A 181 -16.51 -26.94 -5.70
CA ASP A 181 -17.42 -26.41 -4.69
C ASP A 181 -18.04 -27.55 -3.83
N LYS A 182 -18.91 -27.17 -2.89
CA LYS A 182 -19.60 -28.11 -2.00
C LYS A 182 -20.46 -29.15 -2.73
N ASP A 183 -20.92 -28.83 -3.94
CA ASP A 183 -21.83 -29.65 -4.73
C ASP A 183 -21.03 -30.53 -5.73
N GLY A 184 -19.69 -30.46 -5.68
CA GLY A 184 -18.79 -31.22 -6.55
C GLY A 184 -18.57 -30.57 -7.92
N ASN A 185 -19.11 -29.37 -8.17
CA ASN A 185 -18.95 -28.69 -9.45
C ASN A 185 -17.54 -28.15 -9.59
N ILE A 186 -17.00 -28.24 -10.81
CA ILE A 186 -15.61 -27.88 -11.10
C ILE A 186 -15.49 -26.38 -11.39
N ILE A 187 -14.62 -25.72 -10.62
CA ILE A 187 -14.12 -24.37 -10.87
C ILE A 187 -12.80 -24.50 -11.61
N SER A 188 -12.76 -24.06 -12.88
CA SER A 188 -11.60 -24.29 -13.75
C SER A 188 -11.17 -23.06 -14.54
N TRP A 189 -9.85 -22.89 -14.64
CA TRP A 189 -9.22 -21.89 -15.51
C TRP A 189 -9.43 -22.15 -17.01
N THR A 190 -9.83 -23.36 -17.39
CA THR A 190 -10.13 -23.71 -18.79
C THR A 190 -11.27 -22.87 -19.35
N PHE A 191 -12.34 -22.65 -18.58
CA PHE A 191 -13.47 -21.81 -19.00
C PHE A 191 -13.04 -20.37 -19.30
N LEU A 192 -12.09 -19.83 -18.53
CA LEU A 192 -11.54 -18.49 -18.77
C LEU A 192 -10.69 -18.43 -20.05
N LYS A 193 -9.94 -19.50 -20.34
CA LYS A 193 -9.19 -19.63 -21.61
C LYS A 193 -10.13 -19.74 -22.80
N GLU A 194 -11.16 -20.57 -22.72
CA GLU A 194 -12.15 -20.73 -23.78
C GLU A 194 -12.96 -19.46 -23.99
N LEU A 195 -13.33 -18.72 -22.93
CA LEU A 195 -13.98 -17.41 -23.05
C LEU A 195 -13.13 -16.44 -23.86
N VAL A 196 -11.83 -16.34 -23.56
CA VAL A 196 -10.92 -15.48 -24.33
C VAL A 196 -10.75 -15.99 -25.76
N ASN A 197 -10.70 -17.30 -25.97
CA ASN A 197 -10.59 -17.90 -27.30
C ASN A 197 -11.81 -17.57 -28.16
N LEU A 198 -13.02 -17.82 -27.65
CA LEU A 198 -14.29 -17.52 -28.32
C LEU A 198 -14.37 -16.05 -28.73
N GLN A 199 -14.07 -15.13 -27.81
CA GLN A 199 -14.08 -13.70 -28.12
C GLN A 199 -13.08 -13.29 -29.20
N ASN A 200 -11.94 -13.98 -29.31
CA ASN A 200 -10.96 -13.69 -30.36
C ASN A 200 -11.39 -14.25 -31.72
N VAL A 201 -12.09 -15.40 -31.74
CA VAL A 201 -12.63 -16.03 -32.94
C VAL A 201 -13.79 -15.22 -33.49
N GLU A 202 -14.79 -14.95 -32.64
CA GLU A 202 -16.01 -14.23 -33.02
C GLU A 202 -15.78 -12.72 -33.20
N LYS A 203 -14.67 -12.19 -32.67
CA LYS A 203 -14.36 -10.75 -32.60
C LYS A 203 -15.40 -9.91 -31.83
N LEU A 204 -16.34 -10.56 -31.16
CA LEU A 204 -17.31 -9.96 -30.25
C LEU A 204 -16.91 -10.25 -28.80
N HIS A 205 -16.95 -9.22 -27.95
CA HIS A 205 -16.52 -9.31 -26.56
C HIS A 205 -17.70 -9.27 -25.59
N VAL A 206 -18.16 -10.44 -25.14
CA VAL A 206 -19.17 -10.57 -24.08
C VAL A 206 -18.61 -10.04 -22.74
N ALA A 207 -17.35 -10.36 -22.42
CA ALA A 207 -16.59 -9.80 -21.32
C ALA A 207 -15.58 -8.75 -21.83
N ASN A 208 -15.95 -7.48 -21.75
CA ASN A 208 -15.25 -6.38 -22.41
C ASN A 208 -13.79 -6.14 -21.95
N LYS A 209 -13.35 -6.61 -20.78
CA LYS A 209 -11.99 -6.35 -20.23
C LYS A 209 -11.02 -7.53 -20.36
N ILE A 210 -11.49 -8.77 -20.22
CA ILE A 210 -10.60 -9.94 -20.24
C ILE A 210 -10.05 -10.17 -21.66
N ARG A 211 -8.75 -10.46 -21.76
CA ARG A 211 -7.99 -10.58 -23.02
C ARG A 211 -6.92 -11.67 -22.88
N LYS A 212 -6.24 -12.02 -23.96
CA LYS A 212 -5.13 -13.00 -23.96
C LYS A 212 -4.08 -12.75 -22.87
N ARG A 213 -3.74 -11.48 -22.62
CA ARG A 213 -2.84 -11.05 -21.53
C ARG A 213 -3.28 -11.50 -20.13
N HIS A 214 -4.59 -11.58 -19.89
CA HIS A 214 -5.17 -11.98 -18.61
C HIS A 214 -5.03 -13.48 -18.35
N VAL A 215 -5.21 -14.30 -19.39
CA VAL A 215 -5.07 -15.75 -19.29
C VAL A 215 -3.61 -16.22 -19.37
N GLN A 216 -2.75 -15.43 -20.00
CA GLN A 216 -1.29 -15.65 -20.13
C GLN A 216 -0.48 -14.71 -19.22
N PHE A 217 -0.92 -14.55 -17.97
CA PHE A 217 -0.41 -13.53 -17.05
C PHE A 217 0.95 -13.86 -16.41
N PHE A 218 1.62 -14.96 -16.74
CA PHE A 218 2.78 -15.49 -16.00
C PHE A 218 3.93 -14.49 -15.84
N ASN A 219 4.25 -13.73 -16.90
CA ASN A 219 5.28 -12.68 -16.86
C ASN A 219 4.84 -11.42 -16.10
N GLU A 220 3.55 -11.32 -15.78
CA GLU A 220 2.92 -10.15 -15.15
C GLU A 220 2.13 -10.56 -13.90
N LYS A 221 2.57 -11.62 -13.23
CA LYS A 221 1.91 -12.21 -12.04
C LYS A 221 1.66 -11.22 -10.92
N MET A 222 2.50 -10.20 -10.80
CA MET A 222 2.37 -9.16 -9.76
C MET A 222 1.30 -8.11 -10.07
N LYS A 223 0.77 -8.06 -11.30
CA LYS A 223 -0.24 -7.08 -11.69
C LYS A 223 -1.61 -7.43 -11.11
N VAL A 224 -2.05 -6.60 -10.17
CA VAL A 224 -3.36 -6.73 -9.49
C VAL A 224 -4.50 -6.45 -10.45
N ASN A 225 -4.36 -5.48 -11.35
CA ASN A 225 -5.42 -5.16 -12.33
C ASN A 225 -5.77 -6.35 -13.22
N LEU A 226 -4.79 -7.16 -13.63
CA LEU A 226 -5.03 -8.40 -14.38
C LEU A 226 -5.75 -9.45 -13.52
N ALA A 227 -5.52 -9.50 -12.21
CA ALA A 227 -6.26 -10.40 -11.32
C ALA A 227 -7.72 -9.96 -11.18
N ALA A 228 -7.94 -8.68 -10.85
CA ALA A 228 -9.26 -8.11 -10.65
C ALA A 228 -10.13 -8.16 -11.92
N GLN A 229 -9.56 -7.93 -13.10
CA GLN A 229 -10.32 -8.03 -14.34
C GLN A 229 -10.67 -9.48 -14.72
N THR A 230 -9.84 -10.44 -14.35
CA THR A 230 -10.11 -11.87 -14.58
C THR A 230 -11.18 -12.41 -13.63
N LEU A 231 -11.09 -12.06 -12.35
CA LEU A 231 -12.06 -12.47 -11.31
C LEU A 231 -13.07 -11.35 -11.09
N SER A 232 -13.86 -11.04 -12.12
CA SER A 232 -14.83 -9.94 -12.07
C SER A 232 -16.26 -10.41 -12.32
N ASN A 233 -17.23 -9.61 -11.85
CA ASN A 233 -18.66 -9.82 -12.13
C ASN A 233 -18.96 -9.90 -13.64
N LEU A 234 -18.32 -9.10 -14.48
CA LEU A 234 -18.50 -9.16 -15.93
C LEU A 234 -18.05 -10.50 -16.55
N VAL A 235 -17.00 -11.12 -15.99
CA VAL A 235 -16.56 -12.44 -16.41
C VAL A 235 -17.55 -13.50 -15.93
N ALA A 236 -18.08 -13.35 -14.71
CA ALA A 236 -19.13 -14.24 -14.21
C ALA A 236 -20.37 -14.19 -15.11
N ASP A 237 -20.89 -13.00 -15.42
CA ASP A 237 -22.06 -12.83 -16.28
C ASP A 237 -21.84 -13.44 -17.67
N ALA A 238 -20.66 -13.25 -18.26
CA ALA A 238 -20.32 -13.82 -19.56
C ALA A 238 -20.30 -15.36 -19.54
N LEU A 239 -19.75 -15.97 -18.47
CA LEU A 239 -19.74 -17.43 -18.32
C LEU A 239 -21.15 -17.98 -18.13
N THR A 240 -21.98 -17.32 -17.32
CA THR A 240 -23.39 -17.69 -17.10
C THR A 240 -24.21 -17.58 -18.38
N PHE A 241 -24.03 -16.50 -19.16
CA PHE A 241 -24.68 -16.32 -20.47
C PHE A 241 -24.30 -17.43 -21.46
N LEU A 242 -23.01 -17.79 -21.52
CA LEU A 242 -22.54 -18.83 -22.42
C LEU A 242 -23.08 -20.23 -22.07
N GLU A 243 -23.23 -20.53 -20.78
CA GLU A 243 -23.75 -21.82 -20.33
C GLU A 243 -25.27 -21.92 -20.45
N TYR A 244 -26.03 -20.94 -19.98
CA TYR A 244 -27.49 -21.06 -19.88
C TYR A 244 -28.24 -20.51 -21.09
N ASP A 245 -27.80 -19.37 -21.64
CA ASP A 245 -28.51 -18.70 -22.72
C ASP A 245 -28.06 -19.22 -24.09
N LEU A 246 -26.76 -19.25 -24.36
CA LEU A 246 -26.21 -19.80 -25.61
C LEU A 246 -26.02 -21.31 -25.60
N LYS A 247 -25.92 -21.92 -24.42
CA LYS A 247 -25.73 -23.38 -24.23
C LYS A 247 -24.53 -23.93 -25.01
N GLU A 248 -23.45 -23.17 -25.01
CA GLU A 248 -22.22 -23.55 -25.69
C GLU A 248 -21.59 -24.78 -25.00
N SER A 249 -21.33 -25.83 -25.79
CA SER A 249 -20.86 -27.13 -25.25
C SER A 249 -19.60 -27.03 -24.41
N LYS A 250 -18.69 -26.11 -24.77
CA LYS A 250 -17.42 -25.86 -24.04
C LYS A 250 -17.60 -25.18 -22.69
N PHE A 251 -18.78 -24.63 -22.40
CA PHE A 251 -19.10 -23.91 -21.17
C PHE A 251 -20.08 -24.68 -20.28
N SER A 252 -20.36 -25.95 -20.57
CA SER A 252 -21.14 -26.81 -19.67
C SER A 252 -20.46 -26.90 -18.29
N GLY A 253 -21.16 -26.50 -17.24
CA GLY A 253 -20.64 -26.45 -15.87
C GLY A 253 -19.83 -25.19 -15.52
N ALA A 254 -19.81 -24.17 -16.39
CA ALA A 254 -19.07 -22.93 -16.15
C ALA A 254 -19.62 -22.09 -14.97
N SER A 255 -20.85 -22.33 -14.55
CA SER A 255 -21.61 -21.64 -13.50
C SER A 255 -20.90 -21.66 -12.15
N ALA A 256 -20.23 -22.77 -11.82
CA ALA A 256 -19.40 -22.83 -10.62
C ALA A 256 -18.22 -21.85 -10.69
N THR A 257 -17.57 -21.75 -11.86
CA THR A 257 -16.49 -20.78 -12.12
C THR A 257 -17.02 -19.35 -12.15
N ALA A 258 -18.22 -19.13 -12.70
CA ALA A 258 -18.89 -17.83 -12.69
C ALA A 258 -19.16 -17.36 -11.25
N LYS A 259 -19.76 -18.24 -10.43
CA LYS A 259 -20.02 -18.00 -9.00
C LYS A 259 -18.75 -17.68 -8.23
N PHE A 260 -17.66 -18.43 -8.50
CA PHE A 260 -16.35 -18.13 -7.92
C PHE A 260 -15.87 -16.72 -8.30
N CYS A 261 -15.92 -16.35 -9.58
CA CYS A 261 -15.50 -15.02 -10.04
C CYS A 261 -16.32 -13.91 -9.37
N LYS A 262 -17.64 -14.07 -9.31
CA LYS A 262 -18.56 -13.12 -8.66
C LYS A 262 -18.28 -12.95 -7.18
N HIS A 263 -18.17 -14.06 -6.43
CA HIS A 263 -17.89 -14.01 -5.00
C HIS A 263 -16.57 -13.30 -4.69
N PHE A 264 -15.49 -13.60 -5.43
CA PHE A 264 -14.21 -12.96 -5.18
C PHE A 264 -14.14 -11.50 -5.65
N ASP A 265 -14.90 -11.10 -6.67
CA ASP A 265 -15.08 -9.68 -7.04
C ASP A 265 -15.78 -8.92 -5.90
N ASP A 266 -16.89 -9.47 -5.38
CA ASP A 266 -17.66 -8.86 -4.29
C ASP A 266 -16.87 -8.78 -2.97
N ILE A 267 -16.14 -9.84 -2.61
CA ILE A 267 -15.23 -9.85 -1.45
C ILE A 267 -14.15 -8.77 -1.63
N PHE A 268 -13.53 -8.70 -2.80
CA PHE A 268 -12.49 -7.72 -3.06
C PHE A 268 -13.02 -6.28 -3.01
N ASP A 269 -14.24 -6.06 -3.50
CA ASP A 269 -14.90 -4.76 -3.46
C ASP A 269 -15.19 -4.30 -2.03
N ILE A 270 -15.70 -5.19 -1.17
CA ILE A 270 -15.93 -4.92 0.26
C ILE A 270 -14.62 -4.53 0.96
N LEU A 271 -13.53 -5.22 0.63
CA LEU A 271 -12.22 -5.04 1.26
C LEU A 271 -11.36 -3.93 0.60
N ASN A 272 -11.87 -3.26 -0.43
CA ASN A 272 -11.14 -2.22 -1.19
C ASN A 272 -12.01 -0.99 -1.46
N SER A 273 -12.89 -0.65 -0.52
CA SER A 273 -13.79 0.48 -0.60
C SER A 273 -13.06 1.81 -0.41
N ARG A 274 -13.34 2.76 -1.31
CA ARG A 274 -12.65 4.07 -1.40
C ARG A 274 -13.57 5.27 -1.35
N ASN A 275 -14.87 5.06 -1.53
CA ASN A 275 -15.83 6.14 -1.68
C ASN A 275 -17.12 5.85 -0.93
N ILE A 276 -17.55 6.82 -0.12
CA ILE A 276 -18.78 6.78 0.67
C ILE A 276 -20.03 6.65 -0.20
N TYR A 277 -20.02 7.19 -1.41
CA TYR A 277 -21.19 7.24 -2.29
C TYR A 277 -21.02 6.42 -3.56
N ASN A 278 -20.21 5.36 -3.51
CA ASN A 278 -20.07 4.46 -4.66
C ASN A 278 -21.44 3.92 -5.09
N LYS A 279 -21.65 3.80 -6.42
CA LYS A 279 -22.87 3.25 -7.01
C LYS A 279 -22.98 1.74 -6.75
N THR A 280 -21.84 1.04 -6.74
CA THR A 280 -21.78 -0.37 -6.40
C THR A 280 -21.80 -0.50 -4.88
N GLU A 281 -22.82 -1.18 -4.35
CA GLU A 281 -23.05 -1.35 -2.90
C GLU A 281 -21.80 -1.90 -2.18
N ASN A 282 -21.20 -2.97 -2.72
CA ASN A 282 -20.02 -3.61 -2.13
C ASN A 282 -18.76 -2.71 -2.16
N LYS A 283 -18.70 -1.70 -3.05
CA LYS A 283 -17.57 -0.73 -3.12
C LYS A 283 -17.78 0.52 -2.27
N ARG A 284 -18.92 0.60 -1.56
CA ARG A 284 -19.29 1.74 -0.73
C ARG A 284 -18.59 1.66 0.62
N ALA A 285 -18.38 2.80 1.28
CA ALA A 285 -17.88 2.80 2.65
C ALA A 285 -18.81 2.01 3.58
N ILE A 286 -18.25 1.33 4.57
CA ILE A 286 -19.05 0.69 5.61
C ILE A 286 -19.56 1.79 6.53
N THR A 287 -20.86 1.82 6.78
CA THR A 287 -21.55 2.75 7.68
C THR A 287 -22.32 1.95 8.72
N ARG A 288 -22.92 2.60 9.72
CA ARG A 288 -23.78 1.93 10.71
C ARG A 288 -24.92 1.15 10.06
N ASP A 289 -25.54 1.75 9.04
CA ASP A 289 -26.69 1.16 8.34
C ASP A 289 -26.30 -0.04 7.50
N THR A 290 -25.11 0.01 6.87
CA THR A 290 -24.64 -1.07 5.99
C THR A 290 -23.86 -2.16 6.71
N LEU A 291 -23.52 -1.97 8.00
CA LEU A 291 -22.65 -2.88 8.75
C LEU A 291 -23.23 -4.30 8.83
N TYR A 292 -24.48 -4.44 9.27
CA TYR A 292 -25.12 -5.75 9.43
C TYR A 292 -25.24 -6.51 8.09
N PRO A 293 -25.76 -5.90 7.01
CA PRO A 293 -25.76 -6.53 5.68
C PRO A 293 -24.37 -6.99 5.22
N ILE A 294 -23.33 -6.21 5.50
CA ILE A 294 -21.95 -6.58 5.14
C ILE A 294 -21.44 -7.73 6.00
N LYS A 295 -21.78 -7.80 7.29
CA LYS A 295 -21.44 -8.94 8.17
C LYS A 295 -22.10 -10.23 7.70
N ASP A 296 -23.35 -10.16 7.25
CA ASP A 296 -24.07 -11.32 6.71
C ASP A 296 -23.44 -11.79 5.39
N LYS A 297 -23.13 -10.86 4.48
CA LYS A 297 -22.35 -11.15 3.25
C LYS A 297 -21.00 -11.77 3.59
N ALA A 298 -20.27 -11.22 4.55
CA ALA A 298 -18.97 -11.74 4.99
C ALA A 298 -19.08 -13.17 5.50
N THR A 299 -20.10 -13.47 6.32
CA THR A 299 -20.38 -14.82 6.82
C THR A 299 -20.71 -15.79 5.69
N HIS A 300 -21.54 -15.37 4.73
CA HIS A 300 -21.84 -16.14 3.53
C HIS A 300 -20.57 -16.48 2.73
N PHE A 301 -19.70 -15.49 2.51
CA PHE A 301 -18.45 -15.68 1.78
C PHE A 301 -17.45 -16.57 2.52
N ILE A 302 -17.35 -16.46 3.85
CA ILE A 302 -16.53 -17.35 4.67
C ILE A 302 -17.01 -18.79 4.51
N ASN A 303 -18.32 -19.04 4.67
CA ASN A 303 -18.90 -20.38 4.51
C ASN A 303 -18.67 -20.94 3.10
N TYR A 304 -18.76 -20.10 2.07
CA TYR A 304 -18.44 -20.49 0.70
C TYR A 304 -16.97 -20.91 0.57
N ILE A 305 -16.03 -20.12 1.07
CA ILE A 305 -14.59 -20.43 1.01
C ILE A 305 -14.27 -21.71 1.79
N ASP A 306 -14.86 -21.88 2.98
CA ASP A 306 -14.67 -23.08 3.83
C ASP A 306 -15.12 -24.35 3.11
N SER A 307 -16.11 -24.24 2.22
CA SER A 307 -16.65 -25.35 1.43
C SER A 307 -15.82 -25.74 0.21
N LEU A 308 -14.85 -24.91 -0.21
CA LEU A 308 -14.04 -25.18 -1.39
C LEU A 308 -13.01 -26.28 -1.13
N GLN A 309 -12.80 -27.13 -2.14
CA GLN A 309 -11.90 -28.27 -2.06
C GLN A 309 -10.96 -28.35 -3.27
N ILE A 310 -9.82 -28.98 -3.08
CA ILE A 310 -8.88 -29.38 -4.14
C ILE A 310 -8.59 -30.86 -3.93
N LYS A 311 -8.86 -31.68 -4.95
CA LYS A 311 -8.64 -33.15 -4.90
C LYS A 311 -9.29 -33.78 -3.65
N ASN A 312 -10.53 -33.38 -3.34
CA ASN A 312 -11.33 -33.80 -2.18
C ASN A 312 -10.75 -33.44 -0.80
N VAL A 313 -9.77 -32.53 -0.75
CA VAL A 313 -9.24 -31.97 0.50
C VAL A 313 -9.66 -30.51 0.61
N SER A 314 -10.01 -30.05 1.82
CA SER A 314 -10.34 -28.64 2.05
C SER A 314 -9.24 -27.72 1.54
N ILE A 315 -9.63 -26.66 0.84
CA ILE A 315 -8.67 -25.71 0.27
C ILE A 315 -7.82 -25.03 1.35
N LEU A 316 -8.35 -24.93 2.58
CA LEU A 316 -7.69 -24.35 3.74
C LEU A 316 -6.56 -25.21 4.30
N GLN A 317 -6.51 -26.49 3.92
CA GLN A 317 -5.44 -27.42 4.27
C GLN A 317 -4.41 -27.59 3.14
N SER A 318 -4.72 -27.09 1.94
CA SER A 318 -3.87 -27.21 0.75
C SER A 318 -2.62 -26.31 0.81
N THR A 319 -1.69 -26.51 -0.12
CA THR A 319 -0.53 -25.61 -0.34
C THR A 319 -0.93 -24.25 -0.92
N LEU A 320 -2.17 -24.11 -1.41
CA LEU A 320 -2.71 -22.88 -2.01
C LEU A 320 -3.58 -22.07 -1.03
N LYS A 321 -3.66 -22.51 0.24
CA LYS A 321 -4.54 -21.95 1.29
C LYS A 321 -4.34 -20.47 1.62
N THR A 322 -3.14 -19.93 1.40
CA THR A 322 -2.74 -18.60 1.91
C THR A 322 -3.71 -17.49 1.52
N GLY A 323 -4.11 -17.42 0.25
CA GLY A 323 -5.02 -16.35 -0.19
C GLY A 323 -6.45 -16.51 0.35
N PHE A 324 -6.91 -17.75 0.53
CA PHE A 324 -8.24 -18.06 1.05
C PHE A 324 -8.32 -17.72 2.54
N ILE A 325 -7.31 -18.14 3.31
CA ILE A 325 -7.19 -17.80 4.73
C ILE A 325 -7.10 -16.29 4.92
N GLY A 326 -6.31 -15.58 4.11
CA GLY A 326 -6.20 -14.13 4.20
C GLY A 326 -7.54 -13.41 3.96
N PHE A 327 -8.33 -13.87 2.97
CA PHE A 327 -9.67 -13.34 2.77
C PHE A 327 -10.62 -13.66 3.94
N ILE A 328 -10.60 -14.89 4.48
CA ILE A 328 -11.39 -15.24 5.67
C ILE A 328 -11.05 -14.33 6.86
N ILE A 329 -9.76 -14.11 7.14
CA ILE A 329 -9.32 -13.26 8.25
C ILE A 329 -9.79 -11.82 8.05
N ASN A 330 -9.62 -11.27 6.84
CA ASN A 330 -10.09 -9.93 6.52
C ASN A 330 -11.61 -9.79 6.68
N LEU A 331 -12.38 -10.76 6.18
CA LEU A 331 -13.84 -10.77 6.28
C LEU A 331 -14.32 -10.85 7.74
N ARG A 332 -13.68 -11.69 8.57
CA ARG A 332 -13.96 -11.74 10.02
C ARG A 332 -13.66 -10.41 10.70
N ASN A 333 -12.59 -9.73 10.28
CA ASN A 333 -12.17 -8.46 10.85
C ASN A 333 -12.96 -7.24 10.38
N VAL A 334 -13.86 -7.38 9.40
CA VAL A 334 -14.82 -6.32 9.08
C VAL A 334 -15.65 -5.93 10.32
N ALA A 335 -15.80 -6.84 11.29
CA ALA A 335 -16.41 -6.56 12.59
C ALA A 335 -15.72 -5.45 13.40
N LEU A 336 -14.46 -5.08 13.10
CA LEU A 336 -13.80 -3.90 13.67
C LEU A 336 -14.67 -2.64 13.52
N ALA A 337 -15.40 -2.51 12.41
CA ALA A 337 -16.29 -1.37 12.17
C ALA A 337 -17.32 -1.18 13.30
N GLU A 338 -17.78 -2.26 13.92
CA GLU A 338 -18.72 -2.23 15.05
C GLU A 338 -18.11 -1.53 16.26
N GLU A 339 -16.88 -1.90 16.64
CA GLU A 339 -16.16 -1.26 17.75
C GLU A 339 -15.88 0.22 17.47
N LEU A 340 -15.50 0.53 16.22
CA LEU A 340 -15.20 1.91 15.79
C LEU A 340 -16.44 2.82 15.82
N PHE A 341 -17.61 2.29 15.44
CA PHE A 341 -18.88 3.04 15.48
C PHE A 341 -19.45 3.13 16.89
N TYR A 342 -19.31 2.08 17.72
CA TYR A 342 -19.81 2.08 19.10
C TYR A 342 -19.14 3.18 19.93
N VAL A 343 -17.82 3.36 19.79
CA VAL A 343 -17.06 4.39 20.49
C VAL A 343 -17.25 5.79 19.84
N ASN A 344 -18.10 5.90 18.81
CA ASN A 344 -18.36 7.13 18.03
C ASN A 344 -17.08 7.81 17.53
N VAL A 345 -16.07 7.02 17.12
CA VAL A 345 -14.79 7.59 16.67
C VAL A 345 -14.82 7.98 15.19
N ILE A 346 -15.54 7.20 14.38
CA ILE A 346 -15.72 7.45 12.95
C ILE A 346 -17.20 7.21 12.57
N ASP A 347 -17.65 7.88 11.51
CA ASP A 347 -19.01 7.72 10.98
C ASP A 347 -19.10 6.63 9.90
N PHE A 348 -17.98 6.40 9.20
CA PHE A 348 -17.85 5.40 8.14
C PHE A 348 -16.42 4.86 8.08
N LEU A 349 -16.26 3.65 7.56
CA LEU A 349 -14.97 2.98 7.36
C LEU A 349 -14.72 2.75 5.86
N LEU A 350 -13.62 3.32 5.37
CA LEU A 350 -13.06 3.02 4.05
C LEU A 350 -12.05 1.89 4.19
N THR A 351 -12.41 0.69 3.74
CA THR A 351 -11.55 -0.51 3.88
C THR A 351 -10.24 -0.38 3.09
N TYR A 352 -10.17 0.48 2.07
CA TYR A 352 -8.91 0.79 1.39
C TYR A 352 -7.85 1.40 2.32
N LYS A 353 -8.25 2.15 3.38
CA LYS A 353 -7.32 2.70 4.37
C LYS A 353 -6.64 1.63 5.23
N LEU A 354 -7.12 0.38 5.17
CA LEU A 354 -6.55 -0.79 5.83
C LEU A 354 -5.56 -1.54 4.92
N SER A 355 -5.40 -1.14 3.65
CA SER A 355 -4.53 -1.81 2.68
C SER A 355 -3.08 -1.30 2.75
N GLN A 356 -2.14 -2.17 2.37
CA GLN A 356 -0.73 -1.83 2.20
C GLN A 356 -0.40 -1.09 0.90
N ASP A 357 -1.38 -0.86 0.02
CA ASP A 357 -1.23 -0.05 -1.21
C ASP A 357 -0.57 1.32 -0.91
N HIS A 358 -0.78 1.90 0.28
CA HIS A 358 -0.14 3.15 0.71
C HIS A 358 1.39 3.03 0.81
N VAL A 359 1.89 1.92 1.39
CA VAL A 359 3.33 1.65 1.53
C VAL A 359 3.93 1.31 0.16
N GLU A 360 3.23 0.54 -0.68
CA GLU A 360 3.68 0.26 -2.04
C GLU A 360 3.79 1.54 -2.90
N THR A 361 2.83 2.46 -2.73
CA THR A 361 2.86 3.77 -3.39
C THR A 361 4.08 4.56 -2.93
N TYR A 362 4.41 4.52 -1.64
CA TYR A 362 5.62 5.15 -1.11
C TYR A 362 6.90 4.56 -1.71
N PHE A 363 7.03 3.23 -1.77
CA PHE A 363 8.17 2.58 -2.42
C PHE A 363 8.29 2.95 -3.89
N SER A 364 7.16 3.09 -4.58
CA SER A 364 7.13 3.54 -5.98
C SER A 364 7.65 4.98 -6.14
N LEU A 365 7.36 5.88 -5.19
CA LEU A 365 7.94 7.23 -5.16
C LEU A 365 9.46 7.18 -5.02
N ILE A 366 9.99 6.34 -4.12
CA ILE A 366 11.44 6.19 -3.93
C ILE A 366 12.12 5.65 -5.19
N ARG A 367 11.55 4.62 -5.83
CA ARG A 367 12.08 4.07 -7.10
C ARG A 367 12.11 5.15 -8.19
N ARG A 368 11.03 5.92 -8.33
CA ARG A 368 10.91 7.01 -9.33
C ARG A 368 12.00 8.05 -9.21
N MET A 369 12.46 8.37 -8.00
CA MET A 369 13.50 9.39 -7.76
C MET A 369 14.85 9.05 -8.41
N HIS A 370 15.06 7.80 -8.78
CA HIS A 370 16.30 7.31 -9.38
C HIS A 370 16.20 7.09 -10.90
N GLY A 371 15.12 7.56 -11.53
CA GLY A 371 14.92 7.51 -12.97
C GLY A 371 14.92 6.08 -13.49
N TRP A 372 15.96 5.71 -14.24
CA TRP A 372 16.10 4.40 -14.86
C TRP A 372 16.57 3.31 -13.88
N ASN A 373 17.03 3.71 -12.68
CA ASN A 373 17.44 2.78 -11.63
C ASN A 373 16.28 2.45 -10.67
N ASN A 374 15.47 1.44 -11.02
CA ASN A 374 14.33 0.99 -10.21
C ASN A 374 14.70 0.14 -8.98
N ASN A 375 15.99 -0.11 -8.73
CA ASN A 375 16.48 -0.91 -7.60
C ASN A 375 17.57 -0.12 -6.84
N PRO A 376 17.17 0.83 -5.95
CA PRO A 376 18.13 1.69 -5.25
C PRO A 376 19.01 0.92 -4.27
N SER A 377 20.24 1.38 -4.03
CA SER A 377 21.07 0.92 -2.88
C SER A 377 20.53 1.48 -1.56
N ALA A 378 20.98 0.94 -0.42
CA ALA A 378 20.60 1.45 0.90
C ALA A 378 20.88 2.96 1.07
N LYS A 379 22.02 3.43 0.55
CA LYS A 379 22.38 4.86 0.55
C LYS A 379 21.40 5.69 -0.28
N GLN A 380 21.10 5.22 -1.49
CA GLN A 380 20.14 5.85 -2.40
C GLN A 380 18.72 5.91 -1.81
N PHE A 381 18.29 4.84 -1.16
CA PHE A 381 17.05 4.79 -0.39
C PHE A 381 17.04 5.85 0.71
N LYS A 382 18.08 5.88 1.55
CA LYS A 382 18.21 6.82 2.67
C LYS A 382 18.23 8.28 2.24
N GLU A 383 18.90 8.59 1.12
CA GLU A 383 18.91 9.93 0.53
C GLU A 383 17.53 10.32 0.00
N SER A 384 16.81 9.39 -0.63
CA SER A 384 15.46 9.63 -1.15
C SER A 384 14.42 9.77 -0.05
N TYR A 385 14.50 8.92 0.97
CA TYR A 385 13.69 8.98 2.18
C TYR A 385 13.83 10.36 2.87
N ARG A 386 15.06 10.81 3.10
CA ARG A 386 15.34 12.17 3.63
C ARG A 386 14.70 13.25 2.78
N LYS A 387 14.86 13.16 1.45
CA LYS A 387 14.30 14.15 0.53
C LYS A 387 12.78 14.16 0.60
N ILE A 388 12.09 13.02 0.73
CA ILE A 388 10.63 12.97 0.88
C ILE A 388 10.18 13.61 2.21
N LEU A 389 10.87 13.37 3.32
CA LEU A 389 10.54 14.00 4.62
C LEU A 389 10.59 15.53 4.59
N HIS A 390 11.47 16.11 3.78
CA HIS A 390 11.57 17.57 3.56
C HIS A 390 10.47 18.15 2.65
N LEU A 391 9.82 17.29 1.86
CA LEU A 391 8.93 17.68 0.75
C LEU A 391 7.45 17.63 1.09
N ALA A 392 7.07 17.20 2.28
CA ALA A 392 5.68 17.09 2.69
C ALA A 392 4.90 18.38 2.35
N ASN A 393 3.96 18.17 1.43
CA ASN A 393 3.17 19.10 0.59
C ASN A 393 3.26 18.80 -0.92
N VAL A 394 4.01 17.78 -1.37
CA VAL A 394 3.92 17.34 -2.77
C VAL A 394 2.79 16.34 -2.95
N SER A 395 1.66 16.83 -3.49
CA SER A 395 0.66 15.99 -4.12
C SER A 395 1.28 15.20 -5.26
N VAL A 396 1.04 13.90 -5.28
CA VAL A 396 1.62 13.00 -6.27
C VAL A 396 0.92 13.27 -7.62
N SER A 397 1.70 13.63 -8.63
CA SER A 397 1.18 13.94 -9.97
C SER A 397 0.64 12.70 -10.71
N LEU A 398 -0.45 12.92 -11.44
CA LEU A 398 -1.41 12.01 -12.10
C LEU A 398 -0.88 11.00 -13.16
N SER A 399 0.42 10.77 -13.31
CA SER A 399 0.96 10.10 -14.52
C SER A 399 1.84 8.86 -14.28
N ALA A 400 1.74 8.20 -13.14
CA ALA A 400 2.43 6.93 -12.88
C ALA A 400 1.44 5.76 -12.73
N ASN A 401 1.89 4.53 -13.05
CA ASN A 401 1.13 3.29 -12.89
C ASN A 401 0.63 3.02 -11.45
N CYS A 402 1.06 3.81 -10.47
CA CYS A 402 0.51 3.90 -9.13
C CYS A 402 -0.04 5.33 -8.95
N ILE A 403 -1.29 5.51 -9.35
CA ILE A 403 -2.08 6.72 -9.10
C ILE A 403 -2.37 6.76 -7.59
N PRO A 404 -2.19 7.88 -6.89
CA PRO A 404 -2.73 8.07 -5.55
C PRO A 404 -4.24 7.91 -5.67
N LYS A 405 -4.76 6.82 -5.13
CA LYS A 405 -6.18 6.49 -5.26
C LYS A 405 -7.03 7.21 -4.20
N ASP A 406 -6.41 8.00 -3.33
CA ASP A 406 -7.03 8.87 -2.34
C ASP A 406 -6.13 10.06 -1.95
N ASP A 407 -6.70 11.03 -1.24
CA ASP A 407 -6.05 12.30 -0.85
C ASP A 407 -5.07 12.16 0.33
N THR A 408 -4.41 11.00 0.47
CA THR A 408 -3.51 10.75 1.60
C THR A 408 -2.24 11.62 1.50
N VAL A 409 -2.06 12.56 2.44
CA VAL A 409 -0.91 13.48 2.47
C VAL A 409 0.19 12.96 3.39
N LEU A 410 1.44 12.94 2.90
CA LEU A 410 2.62 12.57 3.68
C LEU A 410 3.02 13.68 4.64
N LEU A 411 3.40 13.31 5.87
CA LEU A 411 3.76 14.24 6.94
C LEU A 411 5.04 15.03 6.73
N LYS A 412 5.00 16.33 7.12
CA LYS A 412 6.17 17.20 7.18
C LYS A 412 6.92 16.99 8.47
N VAL A 413 8.22 16.74 8.33
CA VAL A 413 9.16 16.89 9.43
C VAL A 413 9.57 18.37 9.50
N SER A 414 8.87 19.16 10.33
CA SER A 414 9.28 20.54 10.60
C SER A 414 10.25 20.57 11.78
N ASN A 415 11.49 21.02 11.53
CA ASN A 415 12.46 21.36 12.57
C ASN A 415 12.18 22.72 13.23
N THR A 416 11.06 23.37 12.90
CA THR A 416 10.71 24.70 13.40
C THR A 416 9.44 24.65 14.22
N SER A 417 9.57 25.13 15.47
CA SER A 417 8.49 25.52 16.36
C SER A 417 7.78 26.75 15.81
N THR A 418 6.95 26.57 14.78
CA THR A 418 6.05 27.62 14.31
C THR A 418 4.64 27.06 14.25
N ASN A 419 3.82 27.54 15.17
CA ASN A 419 2.37 27.44 15.13
C ASN A 419 1.88 28.03 13.80
N ASP A 420 0.99 27.28 13.14
CA ASP A 420 0.04 27.68 12.09
C ASP A 420 0.09 26.76 10.87
N VAL A 421 -0.73 25.71 10.94
CA VAL A 421 -1.34 25.09 9.76
C VAL A 421 -2.82 24.93 10.07
N GLN A 422 -3.65 25.81 9.49
CA GLN A 422 -5.09 25.63 9.38
C GLN A 422 -5.37 24.61 8.28
N GLY A 423 -6.18 23.60 8.59
CA GLY A 423 -6.62 22.54 7.67
C GLY A 423 -6.45 21.16 8.31
N ILE A 424 -7.55 20.46 8.56
CA ILE A 424 -7.53 19.05 8.99
C ILE A 424 -7.52 18.23 7.70
N GLU A 425 -6.34 17.92 7.19
CA GLU A 425 -6.15 16.88 6.18
C GLU A 425 -5.70 15.58 6.86
N GLU A 426 -6.13 14.43 6.34
CA GLU A 426 -5.71 13.12 6.83
C GLU A 426 -4.21 12.92 6.52
N HIS A 427 -3.45 12.50 7.52
CA HIS A 427 -1.99 12.53 7.45
C HIS A 427 -1.38 11.18 7.84
N VAL A 428 -0.44 10.67 7.04
CA VAL A 428 0.29 9.41 7.30
C VAL A 428 1.72 9.69 7.75
N GLU A 429 2.16 8.95 8.77
CA GLU A 429 3.55 8.94 9.27
C GLU A 429 4.28 7.67 8.83
N MET A 430 5.57 7.77 8.50
CA MET A 430 6.42 6.63 8.11
C MET A 430 7.70 6.59 8.92
N GLN A 431 8.13 5.36 9.22
CA GLN A 431 9.37 5.06 9.93
C GLN A 431 10.19 4.05 9.12
N MET A 432 11.52 4.08 9.28
CA MET A 432 12.46 3.29 8.50
C MET A 432 13.41 2.54 9.44
N LEU A 433 13.46 1.20 9.33
CA LEU A 433 14.46 0.32 9.96
C LEU A 433 15.17 -0.53 8.89
N ILE A 434 16.45 -0.87 9.09
CA ILE A 434 17.28 -1.66 8.14
C ILE A 434 17.85 -2.87 8.91
N TYR A 435 17.62 -4.13 8.49
CA TYR A 435 18.14 -5.32 9.20
C TYR A 435 18.20 -6.62 8.34
N GLU A 436 18.72 -7.73 8.91
CA GLU A 436 18.84 -9.07 8.29
C GLU A 436 17.93 -10.17 8.90
N LYS A 437 17.72 -11.24 8.12
CA LYS A 437 16.67 -12.27 8.19
C LYS A 437 16.46 -13.03 9.51
N ASN A 438 17.34 -12.91 10.52
CA ASN A 438 17.40 -13.82 11.68
C ASN A 438 17.43 -13.15 13.09
N PHE A 439 16.81 -11.98 13.28
CA PHE A 439 16.79 -11.31 14.60
C PHE A 439 15.69 -11.87 15.54
N GLN A 440 16.03 -12.22 16.79
CA GLN A 440 15.08 -12.74 17.80
C GLN A 440 14.44 -11.63 18.65
N ILE A 441 13.15 -11.84 18.97
CA ILE A 441 12.11 -10.84 19.28
C ILE A 441 11.85 -10.41 20.78
N PRO A 442 12.54 -10.82 21.86
CA PRO A 442 12.01 -10.54 23.22
C PRO A 442 11.97 -9.08 23.69
N SER A 443 12.78 -8.15 23.16
CA SER A 443 13.00 -6.82 23.77
C SER A 443 12.16 -5.67 23.20
N LEU A 444 11.38 -5.88 22.13
CA LEU A 444 10.70 -4.80 21.39
C LEU A 444 9.24 -4.54 21.78
N LEU A 445 8.62 -5.39 22.61
CA LEU A 445 7.25 -5.17 23.09
C LEU A 445 7.11 -3.91 23.97
N ASN A 446 8.21 -3.44 24.57
CA ASN A 446 8.23 -2.24 25.41
C ASN A 446 8.31 -0.93 24.62
N ILE A 447 8.56 -0.98 23.30
CA ILE A 447 8.93 0.21 22.51
C ILE A 447 7.76 0.70 21.61
N ILE A 448 6.75 -0.13 21.35
CA ILE A 448 5.51 0.27 20.64
C ILE A 448 4.52 0.98 21.60
N ILE A 449 4.90 1.12 22.86
CA ILE A 449 4.11 1.68 23.94
C ILE A 449 4.54 3.12 24.16
N LEU A 450 3.91 4.07 23.44
CA LEU A 450 3.69 5.46 23.88
C LEU A 450 2.61 6.16 23.04
#